data_AF-A0A1I7TJ23-F1
#
_entry.id   AF-A0A1I7TJ23-F1
#
_cell.length_a   1.000
_cell.length_b   1.000
_cell.length_c   1.000
_cell.angle_alpha   90.00
_cell.angle_beta   90.00
_cell.angle_gamma   90.00
#
_symmetry.space_group_name_H-M   'P 1'
#
loop_
_entity.id
_entity.type
_entity.pdbx_description
1 polymer ?
#
loop_
_entity_poly.entity_id
_entity_poly.type
_entity_poly.pdbx_seq_one_letter_code
_entity_poly.pdbx_strand_id
1 'polypeptide(L)'
;MDDMFIFVRGNGETVKVLAEEDGTISGETLRGAFQLEQDVSIGLFRNGLCLKRRREANDIAFVLRSDWIGAEFELKCRKPQSDSVEPIEQGEL
;
A
#
# COMPACT_ATOMS: atom_id res chain seq x y z
N MET A 1 -6.09 -25.98 -3.31
CA MET A 1 -5.41 -24.78 -3.84
C MET A 1 -4.62 -24.23 -2.67
N ASP A 2 -3.31 -24.08 -2.81
CA ASP A 2 -2.53 -23.39 -1.79
C ASP A 2 -2.92 -21.91 -1.84
N ASP A 3 -3.50 -21.41 -0.75
CA ASP A 3 -3.85 -19.99 -0.65
C ASP A 3 -2.58 -19.15 -0.78
N MET A 4 -2.53 -18.29 -1.79
CA MET A 4 -1.36 -17.46 -2.05
C MET A 4 -1.33 -16.32 -1.02
N PHE A 5 -0.26 -16.23 -0.23
CA PHE A 5 -0.16 -15.25 0.85
C PHE A 5 1.24 -14.64 0.96
N ILE A 6 1.32 -13.49 1.59
CA ILE A 6 2.58 -12.83 1.98
C ILE A 6 2.51 -12.32 3.41
N PHE A 7 3.66 -12.01 3.99
CA PHE A 7 3.74 -11.23 5.22
C PHE A 7 4.05 -9.78 4.88
N VAL A 8 3.32 -8.84 5.47
CA VAL A 8 3.54 -7.41 5.28
C VAL A 8 3.91 -6.82 6.62
N ARG A 9 5.03 -6.10 6.67
CA ARG A 9 5.51 -5.37 7.83
C ARG A 9 5.24 -3.88 7.65
N GLY A 10 4.52 -3.28 8.58
CA GLY A 10 4.12 -1.87 8.53
C GLY A 10 3.62 -1.42 9.90
N ASN A 11 3.75 -0.14 10.21
CA ASN A 11 3.24 0.43 11.47
C ASN A 11 3.70 -0.28 12.77
N GLY A 12 4.89 -0.92 12.75
CA GLY A 12 5.43 -1.66 13.91
C GLY A 12 4.90 -3.08 14.06
N GLU A 13 4.03 -3.55 13.17
CA GLU A 13 3.48 -4.90 13.18
C GLU A 13 3.76 -5.66 11.88
N THR A 14 3.56 -6.98 11.91
CA THR A 14 3.62 -7.84 10.72
C THR A 14 2.33 -8.63 10.59
N VAL A 15 1.66 -8.47 9.46
CA VAL A 15 0.35 -9.06 9.18
C VAL A 15 0.45 -10.04 8.01
N LYS A 16 -0.21 -11.19 8.14
CA LYS A 16 -0.37 -12.13 7.03
C LYS A 16 -1.50 -11.64 6.12
N VAL A 17 -1.21 -11.41 4.84
CA VAL A 17 -2.18 -10.93 3.85
C VAL A 17 -2.37 -12.01 2.79
N LEU A 18 -3.63 -12.35 2.53
CA LEU A 18 -4.03 -13.28 1.47
C LEU A 18 -4.17 -12.52 0.15
N ALA A 19 -3.75 -13.17 -0.93
CA ALA A 19 -4.01 -12.72 -2.28
C ALA A 19 -5.43 -13.10 -2.71
N GLU A 20 -5.98 -12.32 -3.62
CA GLU A 20 -7.21 -12.63 -4.35
C GLU A 20 -6.98 -13.78 -5.34
N GLU A 21 -8.06 -14.33 -5.91
CA GLU A 21 -8.01 -15.46 -6.84
C GLU A 21 -7.17 -15.18 -8.09
N ASP A 22 -7.01 -13.91 -8.49
CA ASP A 22 -6.20 -13.50 -9.63
C ASP A 22 -4.70 -13.30 -9.27
N GLY A 23 -4.32 -13.57 -8.02
CA GLY A 23 -2.95 -13.43 -7.53
C GLY A 23 -2.55 -11.99 -7.21
N THR A 24 -3.51 -11.11 -6.99
CA THR A 24 -3.27 -9.72 -6.58
C THR A 24 -3.61 -9.47 -5.12
N ILE A 25 -3.10 -8.38 -4.56
CA ILE A 25 -3.55 -7.82 -3.29
C ILE A 25 -4.02 -6.40 -3.56
N SER A 26 -5.28 -6.12 -3.28
CA SER A 26 -5.84 -4.78 -3.39
C SER A 26 -5.29 -3.82 -2.32
N GLY A 27 -5.28 -2.54 -2.66
CA GLY A 27 -4.94 -1.46 -1.74
C GLY A 27 -5.89 -1.46 -0.54
N GLU A 28 -7.19 -1.66 -0.77
CA GLU A 28 -8.22 -1.82 0.26
C GLU A 28 -7.84 -2.88 1.29
N THR A 29 -7.39 -4.07 0.85
CA THR A 29 -6.97 -5.15 1.76
C THR A 29 -5.83 -4.68 2.67
N LEU A 30 -4.83 -3.99 2.12
CA LEU A 30 -3.71 -3.45 2.90
C LEU A 30 -4.18 -2.32 3.84
N ARG A 31 -5.09 -1.46 3.42
CA ARG A 31 -5.65 -0.40 4.28
C ARG A 31 -6.42 -1.00 5.45
N GLY A 32 -7.26 -2.00 5.19
CA GLY A 32 -7.99 -2.71 6.24
C GLY A 32 -7.06 -3.41 7.23
N ALA A 33 -6.02 -4.07 6.72
CA ALA A 33 -5.04 -4.78 7.54
C ALA A 33 -4.26 -3.86 8.50
N PHE A 34 -3.92 -2.64 8.06
CA PHE A 34 -3.11 -1.68 8.83
C PHE A 34 -3.90 -0.47 9.34
N GLN A 35 -5.24 -0.52 9.29
CA GLN A 35 -6.16 0.56 9.69
C GLN A 35 -5.80 1.93 9.08
N LEU A 36 -5.45 1.94 7.80
CA LEU A 36 -5.07 3.15 7.07
C LEU A 36 -6.30 3.86 6.47
N GLU A 37 -6.21 5.19 6.37
CA GLU A 37 -7.23 6.01 5.70
C GLU A 37 -7.25 5.75 4.18
N GLN A 38 -8.41 5.92 3.55
CA GLN A 38 -8.58 5.64 2.11
C GLN A 38 -7.65 6.48 1.21
N ASP A 39 -7.40 7.73 1.60
CA ASP A 39 -6.60 8.69 0.82
C ASP A 39 -5.07 8.46 0.95
N VAL A 40 -4.65 7.51 1.80
CA VAL A 40 -3.23 7.19 1.97
C VAL A 40 -2.70 6.46 0.73
N SER A 41 -1.61 7.00 0.18
CA SER A 41 -0.87 6.34 -0.88
C SER A 41 0.00 5.22 -0.31
N ILE A 42 -0.18 4.01 -0.84
CA ILE A 42 0.51 2.81 -0.38
C ILE A 42 1.53 2.34 -1.41
N GLY A 43 2.69 1.93 -0.94
CA GLY A 43 3.69 1.18 -1.68
C GLY A 43 4.11 -0.08 -0.93
N LEU A 44 4.22 -1.19 -1.64
CA LEU A 44 4.70 -2.46 -1.12
C LEU A 44 6.11 -2.72 -1.64
N PHE A 45 7.05 -3.03 -0.75
CA PHE A 45 8.46 -3.18 -1.08
C PHE A 45 9.01 -4.54 -0.64
N ARG A 46 9.92 -5.12 -1.42
CA ARG A 46 10.70 -6.31 -1.02
C ARG A 46 12.14 -6.14 -1.44
N ASN A 47 13.08 -6.33 -0.52
CA ASN A 47 14.52 -6.16 -0.78
C ASN A 47 14.86 -4.82 -1.48
N GLY A 48 14.18 -3.74 -1.09
CA GLY A 48 14.33 -2.41 -1.69
C GLY A 48 13.60 -2.18 -3.02
N LEU A 49 12.97 -3.21 -3.60
CA LEU A 49 12.21 -3.11 -4.85
C LEU A 49 10.73 -2.83 -4.57
N CYS A 50 10.20 -1.77 -5.19
CA CYS A 50 8.77 -1.45 -5.14
C CYS A 50 7.99 -2.36 -6.08
N LEU A 51 6.88 -2.92 -5.61
CA LEU A 51 6.03 -3.77 -6.42
C LEU A 51 5.27 -2.96 -7.46
N LYS A 52 5.09 -3.58 -8.62
CA LYS A 52 4.31 -2.99 -9.70
C LYS A 52 2.84 -2.91 -9.27
N ARG A 53 2.29 -1.70 -9.39
CA ARG A 53 0.87 -1.42 -9.17
C ARG A 53 0.13 -1.58 -10.49
N ARG A 54 -1.00 -2.28 -10.45
CA ARG A 54 -2.03 -2.25 -11.49
C ARG A 54 -3.10 -1.26 -11.04
N ARG A 55 -3.52 -0.37 -11.93
CA ARG A 55 -4.65 0.51 -11.67
C ARG A 55 -5.92 -0.26 -11.97
N GLU A 56 -6.77 -0.42 -10.96
CA GLU A 56 -8.13 -0.90 -11.12
C GLU A 56 -9.09 0.27 -11.02
N ALA A 57 -10.35 0.07 -11.45
CA ALA A 57 -11.30 1.16 -11.70
C ALA A 57 -11.40 2.19 -10.56
N ASN A 58 -11.28 1.77 -9.30
CA ASN A 58 -11.36 2.63 -8.12
C ASN A 58 -10.21 2.47 -7.12
N ASP A 59 -9.21 1.61 -7.37
CA ASP A 59 -8.09 1.39 -6.44
C ASP A 59 -6.81 0.89 -7.13
N ILE A 60 -5.78 0.61 -6.34
CA ILE A 60 -4.56 -0.06 -6.79
C ILE A 60 -4.59 -1.54 -6.41
N ALA A 61 -4.03 -2.39 -7.25
CA ALA A 61 -3.75 -3.78 -6.94
C ALA A 61 -2.26 -4.07 -7.12
N PHE A 62 -1.69 -4.86 -6.21
CA PHE A 62 -0.30 -5.31 -6.25
C PHE A 62 -0.25 -6.73 -6.80
N VAL A 63 0.45 -6.93 -7.91
CA VAL A 63 0.57 -8.26 -8.53
C VAL A 63 1.63 -9.06 -7.78
N LEU A 64 1.24 -10.18 -7.20
CA LEU A 64 2.17 -11.11 -6.58
C LEU A 64 2.68 -12.13 -7.60
N ARG A 65 3.92 -12.55 -7.42
CA ARG A 65 4.49 -13.67 -8.17
C ARG A 65 4.39 -14.95 -7.35
N SER A 66 4.13 -16.08 -8.00
CA SER A 66 3.95 -17.38 -7.35
C SER A 66 5.16 -17.79 -6.48
N ASP A 67 6.37 -17.32 -6.81
CA ASP A 67 7.59 -17.56 -6.03
C ASP A 67 7.69 -16.73 -4.73
N TRP A 68 6.68 -15.90 -4.42
CA TRP A 68 6.68 -15.01 -3.25
C TRP A 68 5.79 -15.48 -2.11
N ILE A 69 5.18 -16.66 -2.23
CA ILE A 69 4.36 -17.24 -1.17
C ILE A 69 5.16 -17.28 0.14
N GLY A 70 4.60 -16.67 1.19
CA GLY A 70 5.21 -16.58 2.51
C GLY A 70 6.39 -15.63 2.63
N ALA A 71 6.72 -14.83 1.61
CA ALA A 71 7.76 -13.83 1.70
C ALA A 71 7.31 -12.60 2.51
N GLU A 72 8.28 -11.92 3.14
CA GLU A 72 8.07 -10.66 3.86
C GLU A 72 8.23 -9.45 2.93
N PHE A 73 7.34 -8.47 3.09
CA PHE A 73 7.29 -7.22 2.38
C PHE A 73 7.19 -6.06 3.37
N GLU A 74 7.68 -4.89 3.00
CA GLU A 74 7.58 -3.65 3.76
C GLU A 74 6.50 -2.75 3.17
N LEU A 75 5.58 -2.30 4.03
CA LEU A 75 4.55 -1.33 3.71
C LEU A 75 5.09 0.08 3.94
N LYS A 76 5.08 0.90 2.89
CA LYS A 76 5.34 2.34 3.01
C LYS A 76 4.09 3.13 2.67
N CYS A 77 3.72 4.01 3.59
CA CYS A 77 2.58 4.91 3.45
C CYS A 77 3.09 6.34 3.26
N ARG A 78 2.50 7.05 2.30
CA ARG A 78 2.69 8.50 2.16
C ARG A 78 1.32 9.15 2.30
N LYS A 79 1.16 9.99 3.32
CA LYS A 79 -0.02 10.84 3.42
C LYS A 79 -0.02 11.81 2.23
N PRO A 80 -1.18 12.16 1.69
CA PRO A 80 -1.29 13.31 0.80
C PRO A 80 -0.65 14.48 1.55
N GLN A 81 0.26 15.20 0.89
CA GLN A 81 0.66 16.50 1.41
C GLN A 81 -0.64 17.31 1.46
N SER A 82 -1.15 17.59 2.66
CA SER A 82 -2.08 18.70 2.80
C SER A 82 -1.33 19.90 2.25
N ASP A 83 -1.75 20.40 1.09
CA ASP A 83 -1.46 21.75 0.66
C ASP A 83 -2.07 22.66 1.74
N SER A 84 -1.34 22.85 2.85
CA SER A 84 -1.44 24.09 3.61
C SER A 84 -0.90 25.15 2.67
N VAL A 85 -1.79 25.64 1.81
CA VAL A 85 -1.62 26.95 1.21
C VAL A 85 -1.55 27.89 2.40
N GLU A 86 -0.34 28.26 2.81
CA GLU A 86 -0.16 29.38 3.71
C GLU A 86 -0.88 30.57 3.05
N PRO A 87 -1.81 31.26 3.73
CA PRO A 87 -2.40 32.45 3.17
C PRO A 87 -1.26 33.44 2.91
N ILE A 88 -1.09 33.84 1.66
CA ILE A 88 -0.17 34.91 1.29
C ILE A 88 -0.66 36.16 2.03
N GLU A 89 0.03 36.55 3.11
CA GLU A 89 -0.10 37.89 3.67
C GLU A 89 0.36 38.87 2.58
N GLN A 90 -0.60 39.37 1.79
CA GLN A 90 -0.39 40.56 0.99
C GLN A 90 -0.27 41.72 1.97
N GLY A 91 0.97 42.03 2.36
CA GLY A 91 1.31 43.27 3.01
C GLY A 91 0.90 44.44 2.11
N GLU A 92 -0.04 45.24 2.59
CA GLU A 92 -0.27 46.59 2.10
C GLU A 92 0.99 47.43 2.35
N LEU A 93 1.55 48.04 1.30
CA LEU A 93 2.30 49.30 1.35
C LEU A 93 2.32 49.93 -0.05
#